data_AF-K1YDL2-F1
#
_entry.id   AF-K1YDL2-F1
#
_cell.length_a   1.000
_cell.length_b   1.000
_cell.length_c   1.000
_cell.angle_alpha   90.00
_cell.angle_beta   90.00
_cell.angle_gamma   90.00
#
_symmetry.space_group_name_H-M   'P 1'
#
loop_
_entity.id
_entity.type
_entity.pdbx_description
1 polymer ?
#
loop_
_entity_poly.entity_id
_entity_poly.type
_entity_poly.pdbx_seq_one_letter_code
_entity_poly.pdbx_strand_id
1 'polypeptide(L)'
;MKPKLNRSKLDKIARTAGCCLSSIGDVERLAGFVTERDRHDLWFRFSHLFLAPTQVLVDAVMDYCSGIAIQRVNAGEIFLIPTYRKLTS
;
A
#
# COMPACT_ATOMS: atom_id res chain seq x y z
N MET A 1 -2.36 13.05 -15.46
CA MET A 1 -2.41 11.84 -14.61
C MET A 1 -1.12 11.81 -13.79
N LYS A 2 -1.15 12.06 -12.47
CA LYS A 2 0.07 12.07 -11.65
C LYS A 2 0.63 10.64 -11.57
N PRO A 3 1.95 10.44 -11.69
CA PRO A 3 2.54 9.10 -11.70
C PRO A 3 2.33 8.41 -10.33
N LYS A 4 2.08 7.09 -10.35
CA LYS A 4 1.97 6.18 -9.19
C LYS A 4 3.34 5.98 -8.51
N LEU A 5 4.00 7.09 -8.19
CA LEU A 5 5.41 7.12 -7.80
C LEU A 5 5.64 6.36 -6.50
N ASN A 6 4.73 6.51 -5.54
CA ASN A 6 4.86 5.88 -4.23
C ASN A 6 4.58 4.38 -4.32
N ARG A 7 3.58 3.97 -5.11
CA ARG A 7 3.27 2.54 -5.29
C ARG A 7 4.46 1.77 -5.87
N SER A 8 5.05 2.29 -6.94
CA SER A 8 6.23 1.67 -7.57
C SER A 8 7.43 1.63 -6.63
N LYS A 9 7.63 2.68 -5.83
CA LYS A 9 8.72 2.74 -4.85
C LYS A 9 8.52 1.72 -3.73
N LEU A 10 7.30 1.60 -3.19
CA LEU A 10 6.98 0.60 -2.18
C LEU A 10 7.17 -0.82 -2.71
N ASP A 11 6.77 -1.11 -3.95
CA ASP A 11 6.99 -2.43 -4.57
C ASP A 11 8.47 -2.78 -4.67
N LYS A 12 9.34 -1.81 -4.99
CA LYS A 12 10.78 -2.03 -5.01
C LYS A 12 11.31 -2.35 -3.61
N ILE A 13 10.89 -1.60 -2.59
CA ILE A 13 11.29 -1.85 -1.19
C ILE A 13 10.83 -3.25 -0.76
N ALA A 14 9.57 -3.61 -1.02
CA ALA A 14 9.02 -4.92 -0.71
C ALA A 14 9.80 -6.05 -1.38
N ARG A 15 10.07 -5.94 -2.69
CA ARG A 15 10.84 -6.96 -3.43
C ARG A 15 12.25 -7.14 -2.87
N THR A 16 12.95 -6.05 -2.55
CA THR A 16 14.28 -6.09 -1.94
C THR A 16 14.26 -6.75 -0.57
N ALA A 17 13.20 -6.51 0.23
CA ALA A 17 12.99 -7.14 1.53
C ALA A 17 12.50 -8.59 1.45
N GLY A 18 12.22 -9.08 0.26
CA GLY A 18 11.75 -10.44 0.07
C GLY A 18 10.23 -10.64 0.19
N CYS A 19 9.46 -9.56 0.06
CA CYS A 19 8.01 -9.54 0.23
C CYS A 19 7.31 -9.30 -1.11
N CYS A 20 6.08 -9.81 -1.22
CA CYS A 20 5.17 -9.47 -2.31
C CYS A 20 3.91 -8.78 -1.76
N LEU A 21 3.57 -7.60 -2.29
CA LEU A 21 2.34 -6.88 -1.95
C LEU A 21 1.28 -7.19 -3.01
N SER A 22 0.53 -8.25 -2.77
CA SER A 22 -0.37 -8.89 -3.75
C SER A 22 -1.78 -8.28 -3.80
N SER A 23 -2.17 -7.56 -2.75
CA SER A 23 -3.53 -7.03 -2.62
C SER A 23 -3.57 -5.56 -2.20
N ILE A 24 -4.69 -4.90 -2.49
CA ILE A 24 -5.04 -3.56 -1.96
C ILE A 24 -4.93 -3.56 -0.42
N GLY A 25 -5.45 -4.61 0.22
CA GLY A 25 -5.42 -4.75 1.67
C GLY A 25 -4.01 -4.84 2.26
N ASP A 26 -3.03 -5.39 1.54
CA ASP A 26 -1.64 -5.41 2.01
C ASP A 26 -1.07 -3.99 2.13
N VAL A 27 -1.34 -3.15 1.14
CA VAL A 27 -0.88 -1.75 1.11
C VAL A 27 -1.61 -0.91 2.15
N GLU A 28 -2.92 -1.10 2.31
CA GLU A 28 -3.73 -0.44 3.36
C GLU A 28 -3.19 -0.77 4.77
N ARG A 29 -2.91 -2.05 5.05
CA ARG A 29 -2.38 -2.49 6.35
C ARG A 29 -1.00 -1.92 6.65
N LEU A 30 -0.09 -1.89 5.66
CA LEU A 30 1.22 -1.27 5.83
C LEU A 30 1.11 0.23 6.16
N ALA A 31 0.12 0.91 5.59
CA ALA A 31 -0.18 2.30 5.90
C ALA A 31 -0.90 2.49 7.25
N GLY A 32 -1.30 1.40 7.92
CA GLY A 32 -1.95 1.43 9.24
C GLY A 32 -3.47 1.36 9.22
N PHE A 33 -4.11 1.17 8.06
CA PHE A 33 -5.56 1.02 7.94
C PHE A 33 -5.93 -0.46 8.09
N VAL A 34 -6.17 -0.89 9.34
CA VAL A 34 -6.40 -2.31 9.67
C VAL A 34 -7.87 -2.61 9.94
N THR A 35 -8.61 -1.68 10.54
CA THR A 35 -10.02 -1.89 10.87
C THR A 35 -10.94 -1.49 9.72
N GLU A 36 -12.15 -2.05 9.68
CA GLU A 36 -13.17 -1.65 8.69
C GLU A 36 -13.52 -0.16 8.79
N ARG A 37 -13.49 0.43 10.00
CA ARG A 37 -13.70 1.86 10.18
C ARG A 37 -12.59 2.68 9.53
N ASP A 38 -11.33 2.33 9.79
CA ASP A 38 -10.17 3.03 9.22
C ASP A 38 -10.16 2.93 7.69
N ARG A 39 -10.53 1.75 7.17
CA ARG A 39 -10.66 1.53 5.72
C ARG A 39 -11.80 2.39 5.16
N HIS A 40 -12.97 2.39 5.79
CA HIS A 40 -14.07 3.25 5.34
C HIS A 40 -13.67 4.73 5.31
N ASP A 41 -13.05 5.24 6.37
CA ASP A 41 -12.59 6.63 6.44
C ASP A 41 -11.51 6.93 5.38
N LEU A 42 -10.59 6.00 5.13
CA LEU A 42 -9.60 6.09 4.06
C LEU A 42 -10.28 6.25 2.70
N TRP A 43 -11.20 5.36 2.33
CA TRP A 43 -11.87 5.39 1.03
C TRP A 43 -12.78 6.62 0.89
N PHE A 44 -13.46 7.01 1.97
CA PHE A 44 -14.34 8.17 2.00
C PHE A 44 -13.58 9.50 1.85
N ARG A 45 -12.30 9.56 2.28
CA ARG A 45 -11.42 10.71 2.01
C ARG A 45 -11.23 10.98 0.51
N PHE A 46 -11.35 9.95 -0.32
CA PHE A 46 -11.29 10.05 -1.78
C PHE A 46 -12.69 10.09 -2.44
N SER A 47 -13.75 10.39 -1.68
CA SER A 47 -15.13 10.50 -2.19
C SER A 47 -15.31 11.45 -3.36
N HIS A 48 -14.48 12.49 -3.45
CA HIS A 48 -14.42 13.40 -4.60
C HIS A 48 -14.07 12.72 -5.93
N LEU A 49 -13.53 11.49 -5.90
CA LEU A 49 -13.22 10.66 -7.06
C LEU A 49 -14.27 9.58 -7.35
N PHE A 50 -15.38 9.51 -6.60
CA PHE A 50 -16.38 8.44 -6.78
C PHE A 50 -17.10 8.50 -8.14
N LEU A 51 -17.12 9.67 -8.80
CA LEU A 51 -17.66 9.83 -10.15
C LEU A 51 -16.60 9.60 -11.25
N ALA A 52 -15.34 9.39 -10.88
CA ALA A 52 -14.26 9.10 -11.83
C ALA A 52 -14.20 7.58 -12.13
N PRO A 53 -13.48 7.15 -13.18
CA PRO A 53 -13.24 5.73 -13.40
C PRO A 53 -12.64 5.07 -12.15
N THR A 54 -13.14 3.89 -11.77
CA THR A 54 -12.75 3.17 -10.54
C THR A 54 -11.24 3.06 -10.38
N GLN A 55 -10.51 2.85 -11.48
CA GLN A 55 -9.05 2.77 -11.47
C GLN A 55 -8.38 4.05 -10.93
N VAL A 56 -8.94 5.23 -11.20
CA VAL A 56 -8.42 6.52 -10.72
C VAL A 56 -8.53 6.62 -9.20
N LEU A 57 -9.67 6.21 -8.64
CA LEU A 57 -9.89 6.14 -7.20
C LEU A 57 -8.90 5.16 -6.55
N VAL A 58 -8.83 3.92 -7.08
CA VAL A 58 -7.91 2.89 -6.57
C VAL A 58 -6.46 3.37 -6.62
N ASP A 59 -6.04 3.98 -7.73
CA ASP A 59 -4.68 4.50 -7.89
C ASP A 59 -4.35 5.60 -6.88
N ALA A 60 -5.30 6.50 -6.61
CA ALA A 60 -5.14 7.57 -5.62
C ALA A 60 -5.00 7.01 -4.20
N VAL A 61 -5.85 6.06 -3.81
CA VAL A 61 -5.78 5.40 -2.50
C VAL A 61 -4.46 4.64 -2.36
N MET A 62 -4.06 3.88 -3.38
CA MET A 62 -2.82 3.10 -3.35
C MET A 62 -1.57 3.98 -3.30
N ASP A 63 -1.53 5.10 -4.03
CA ASP A 63 -0.38 6.01 -3.96
C ASP A 63 -0.28 6.67 -2.57
N TYR A 64 -1.42 7.07 -1.99
CA TYR A 64 -1.48 7.62 -0.64
C TYR A 64 -1.01 6.63 0.43
N CYS A 65 -1.58 5.42 0.45
CA CYS A 65 -1.15 4.38 1.39
C CYS A 65 0.31 4.01 1.20
N SER A 66 0.80 3.97 -0.05
CA SER A 66 2.21 3.67 -0.31
C SER A 66 3.14 4.74 0.25
N GLY A 67 2.76 6.00 0.20
CA GLY A 67 3.51 7.10 0.80
C GLY A 67 3.68 6.92 2.31
N ILE A 68 2.60 6.59 3.01
CA ILE A 68 2.63 6.33 4.46
C ILE A 68 3.47 5.08 4.75
N ALA A 69 3.23 3.98 4.04
CA ALA A 69 3.99 2.74 4.23
C ALA A 69 5.50 2.95 4.10
N ILE A 70 5.95 3.74 3.11
CA ILE A 70 7.37 4.09 2.94
C ILE A 70 7.89 4.88 4.15
N GLN A 71 7.13 5.86 4.65
CA GLN A 71 7.52 6.64 5.83
C GLN A 71 7.68 5.73 7.05
N ARG A 72 6.73 4.82 7.28
CA ARG A 72 6.75 3.88 8.41
C ARG A 72 7.91 2.89 8.33
N VAL A 73 8.23 2.38 7.13
CA VAL A 73 9.42 1.55 6.90
C VAL A 73 10.69 2.33 7.22
N ASN A 74 10.81 3.56 6.70
CA ASN A 74 12.00 4.38 6.91
C ASN A 74 12.18 4.83 8.37
N ALA A 75 11.07 5.02 9.09
CA ALA A 75 11.06 5.34 10.52
C ALA A 75 11.34 4.12 11.40
N GLY A 76 11.39 2.90 10.85
CA GLY A 76 11.56 1.66 11.60
C GLY A 76 10.32 1.24 12.39
N GLU A 77 9.15 1.80 12.10
CA GLU A 77 7.88 1.43 12.75
C GLU A 77 7.37 0.07 12.29
N ILE A 78 7.72 -0.32 11.06
CA ILE A 78 7.35 -1.60 10.46
C ILE A 78 8.55 -2.23 9.77
N PHE A 79 8.67 -3.56 9.93
CA PHE A 79 9.68 -4.37 9.27
C PHE A 79 9.02 -5.30 8.26
N LEU A 80 9.57 -5.34 7.06
CA LEU A 80 9.12 -6.24 6.00
C LEU A 80 9.83 -7.59 6.17
N ILE A 81 9.06 -8.65 6.35
CA ILE A 81 9.57 -10.01 6.59
C ILE A 81 9.44 -10.82 5.29
N PRO A 82 10.51 -11.49 4.82
CA PRO A 82 10.46 -12.29 3.62
C PRO A 82 9.32 -13.31 3.64
N THR A 83 8.51 -13.33 2.59
CA THR A 83 7.39 -14.29 2.45
C THR A 83 7.80 -15.56 1.71
N TYR A 84 9.02 -15.62 1.17
CA TYR A 84 9.53 -16.82 0.53
C TYR A 84 9.82 -17.88 1.60
N ARG A 85 8.98 -18.93 1.65
CA ARG A 85 9.44 -20.22 2.16
C ARG A 85 10.60 -20.64 1.27
N LYS A 86 11.79 -20.87 1.84
CA LYS A 86 12.76 -21.76 1.20
C LYS A 86 12.01 -23.09 1.00
N LEU A 87 11.57 -23.37 -0.23
CA LEU A 87 11.34 -24.75 -0.64
C LEU A 87 12.71 -25.39 -0.63
N THR A 88 13.07 -26.00 0.50
CA THR A 88 14.20 -26.92 0.57
C THR A 88 13.87 -28.08 -0.36
N SER A 89 14.45 -28.05 -1.56
CA SER A 89 14.68 -29.26 -2.33
C SER A 89 15.86 -30.02 -1.74
#